data_AF-A0A7C6S2T3-F1
#
_entry.id   AF-A0A7C6S2T3-F1
#
_cell.length_a   1.000
_cell.length_b   1.000
_cell.length_c   1.000
_cell.angle_alpha   90.00
_cell.angle_beta   90.00
_cell.angle_gamma   90.00
#
_symmetry.space_group_name_H-M   'P 1'
#
loop_
_entity.id
_entity.type
_entity.pdbx_description
1 polymer ?
#
loop_
_entity_poly.entity_id
_entity_poly.type
_entity_poly.pdbx_seq_one_letter_code
_entity_poly.pdbx_strand_id
1 'polypeptide(L)'
;DLSTNELLLEWGDKIIEGEEKRVSVGGVPIYNPTIAKVKVMYSIFKDGYQTQQIHQKATNRTQADIVAFRHEVDNIILDIWDQVEEANSNLAAKRRIDKNREYGIVYYYRKGEKVE
;
A
#
# COMPACT_ATOMS: atom_id res chain seq x y z
N ASP A 1 -11.44 3.01 26.58
CA ASP A 1 -10.34 2.45 25.77
C ASP A 1 -10.00 3.47 24.69
N LEU A 2 -8.72 3.68 24.39
CA LEU A 2 -8.20 4.67 23.42
C LEU A 2 -7.43 3.95 22.30
N SER A 3 -7.97 2.83 21.84
CA SER A 3 -7.30 1.88 20.96
C SER A 3 -7.37 2.20 19.46
N THR A 4 -8.20 3.17 19.06
CA THR A 4 -8.32 3.59 17.66
C THR A 4 -8.01 5.07 17.47
N ASN A 5 -7.61 5.44 16.24
CA ASN A 5 -7.35 6.83 15.89
C ASN A 5 -8.62 7.69 16.02
N GLU A 6 -9.79 7.15 15.70
CA GLU A 6 -11.09 7.80 15.87
C GLU A 6 -11.37 8.11 17.34
N LEU A 7 -11.13 7.14 18.22
CA LEU A 7 -11.30 7.33 19.66
C LEU A 7 -10.30 8.34 20.21
N LEU A 8 -9.05 8.34 19.73
CA LEU A 8 -8.07 9.37 20.10
C LEU A 8 -8.49 10.77 19.65
N LEU A 9 -9.08 10.91 18.46
CA LEU A 9 -9.62 12.18 17.99
C LEU A 9 -10.82 12.64 18.82
N GLU A 10 -11.76 11.74 19.09
CA GLU A 10 -12.97 12.04 19.85
C GLU A 10 -12.63 12.45 21.28
N TRP A 11 -11.81 11.66 21.97
CA TRP A 11 -11.45 11.93 23.36
C TRP A 11 -10.48 13.10 23.48
N GLY A 12 -9.57 13.28 22.53
CA GLY A 12 -8.68 14.44 22.48
C GLY A 12 -9.47 15.75 22.45
N ASP A 13 -10.51 15.82 21.62
CA ASP A 13 -11.40 16.98 21.51
C ASP A 13 -12.17 17.22 22.82
N LYS A 14 -12.80 16.16 23.36
CA LYS A 14 -13.52 16.21 24.63
C LYS A 14 -12.65 16.67 25.81
N ILE A 15 -11.39 16.23 25.87
CA ILE A 15 -10.44 16.64 26.91
C ILE A 15 -10.11 18.13 26.79
N ILE A 16 -9.88 18.61 25.56
CA ILE A 16 -9.58 20.01 25.28
C ILE A 16 -10.75 20.90 25.69
N GLU A 17 -11.95 20.61 25.19
CA GLU A 17 -13.17 21.37 25.51
C GLU A 17 -13.50 21.30 27.01
N GLY A 18 -13.34 20.12 27.60
CA GLY A 18 -13.61 19.88 29.01
C GLY A 18 -12.74 20.75 29.93
N GLU A 19 -11.44 20.84 29.67
CA GLU A 19 -10.54 21.66 30.48
C GLU A 19 -10.77 23.16 30.26
N GLU A 20 -11.04 23.60 29.03
CA GLU A 20 -11.44 24.99 28.76
C GLU A 20 -12.68 25.40 29.54
N LYS A 21 -13.70 24.54 29.54
CA LYS A 21 -14.93 24.74 30.29
C LYS A 21 -14.67 24.78 31.80
N ARG A 22 -13.79 23.92 32.30
CA ARG A 22 -13.48 23.86 33.73
C ARG A 22 -12.76 25.12 34.18
N VAL A 23 -11.81 25.63 33.38
CA VAL A 23 -11.10 26.88 33.65
C VAL A 23 -12.03 28.09 33.55
N SER A 24 -12.95 28.12 32.57
CA SER A 24 -13.88 29.25 32.40
C SER A 24 -14.87 29.44 33.55
N VAL A 25 -15.20 28.37 34.29
CA VAL A 25 -16.03 28.43 35.51
C VAL A 25 -15.22 28.59 36.80
N GLY A 26 -13.93 28.95 36.70
CA GLY A 26 -13.05 29.21 37.86
C GLY A 26 -12.27 28.00 38.36
N GLY A 27 -12.22 26.90 37.62
CA GLY A 27 -11.38 25.75 37.93
C GLY A 27 -9.88 26.05 37.76
N VAL A 28 -9.06 25.56 38.67
CA VAL A 28 -7.59 25.72 38.62
C VAL A 28 -7.01 24.90 37.46
N PRO A 29 -6.26 25.47 36.50
CA PRO A 29 -5.75 24.75 35.34
C PRO A 29 -4.90 23.51 35.67
N ILE A 30 -4.95 22.50 34.81
CA ILE A 30 -4.05 21.33 34.86
C ILE A 30 -2.74 21.69 34.18
N TYR A 31 -1.62 21.49 34.88
CA TYR A 31 -0.30 21.91 34.42
C TYR A 31 0.60 20.77 33.91
N ASN A 32 0.24 19.50 34.16
CA ASN A 32 1.09 18.36 33.80
C ASN A 32 0.30 17.21 33.13
N PRO A 33 0.21 17.18 31.78
CA PRO A 33 0.65 18.23 30.86
C PRO A 33 -0.30 19.44 30.88
N THR A 34 0.18 20.60 30.43
CA THR A 34 -0.69 21.76 30.20
C THR A 34 -1.65 21.49 29.04
N ILE A 35 -2.84 22.09 29.09
CA ILE A 35 -3.82 21.96 28.00
C ILE A 35 -3.28 22.49 26.66
N ALA A 36 -2.40 23.49 26.70
CA ALA A 36 -1.72 24.00 25.51
C ALA A 36 -0.85 22.91 24.83
N LYS A 37 -0.12 22.11 25.62
CA LYS A 37 0.67 21.00 25.09
C LYS A 37 -0.21 19.91 24.48
N VAL A 38 -1.33 19.60 25.13
CA VAL A 38 -2.32 18.63 24.60
C VAL A 38 -2.88 19.10 23.26
N LYS A 39 -3.28 20.37 23.14
CA LYS A 39 -3.77 20.96 21.88
C LYS A 39 -2.76 20.84 20.73
N VAL A 40 -1.50 21.15 20.99
CA VAL A 40 -0.44 21.04 19.98
C VAL A 40 -0.29 19.59 19.51
N MET A 41 -0.21 18.64 20.44
CA MET A 41 -0.07 17.22 20.08
C MET A 41 -1.32 16.67 19.38
N TYR A 42 -2.51 17.09 19.80
CA TYR A 42 -3.77 16.76 19.16
C TYR A 42 -3.82 17.25 17.71
N SER A 43 -3.42 18.51 17.46
CA SER A 43 -3.37 19.07 16.11
C SER A 43 -2.41 18.30 15.21
N ILE A 44 -1.19 18.05 15.69
CA ILE A 44 -0.18 17.28 14.94
C ILE A 44 -0.71 15.89 14.59
N PHE A 45 -1.33 15.21 15.56
CA PHE A 45 -1.92 13.89 15.34
C PHE A 45 -3.06 13.94 14.33
N LYS A 46 -3.98 14.89 14.45
CA LYS A 46 -5.13 15.05 13.55
C LYS A 46 -4.70 15.31 12.12
N ASP A 47 -3.77 16.23 11.91
CA ASP A 47 -3.25 16.56 10.58
C ASP A 47 -2.49 15.37 9.97
N GLY A 48 -1.68 14.68 10.78
CA GLY A 48 -0.98 13.46 10.38
C GLY A 48 -1.93 12.34 9.98
N TYR A 49 -2.98 12.11 10.78
CA TYR A 49 -3.97 11.07 10.51
C TYR A 49 -4.79 11.35 9.24
N GLN A 50 -5.21 12.61 9.02
CA GLN A 50 -5.89 13.02 7.80
C GLN A 50 -5.00 12.80 6.57
N THR A 51 -3.73 13.20 6.65
CA THR A 51 -2.75 13.00 5.58
C THR A 51 -2.55 11.52 5.28
N GLN A 52 -2.43 10.69 6.31
CA GLN A 52 -2.32 9.24 6.17
C GLN A 52 -3.52 8.64 5.43
N GLN A 53 -4.75 9.03 5.79
CA GLN A 53 -5.96 8.55 5.11
C GLN A 53 -6.02 8.95 3.64
N ILE A 54 -5.57 10.17 3.30
CA ILE A 54 -5.48 10.62 1.90
C ILE A 54 -4.51 9.73 1.12
N HIS A 55 -3.31 9.47 1.67
CA HIS A 55 -2.33 8.59 1.04
C HIS A 55 -2.86 7.17 0.90
N GLN A 56 -3.48 6.61 1.94
CA GLN A 56 -4.07 5.28 1.89
C GLN A 56 -5.12 5.17 0.79
N LYS A 57 -6.00 6.16 0.66
CA LYS A 57 -7.02 6.20 -0.39
C LYS A 57 -6.40 6.27 -1.79
N ALA A 58 -5.38 7.09 -1.98
CA ALA A 58 -4.65 7.20 -3.25
C ALA A 58 -3.96 5.88 -3.61
N THR A 59 -3.24 5.27 -2.66
CA THR A 59 -2.59 3.96 -2.85
C THR A 59 -3.59 2.87 -3.19
N ASN A 60 -4.71 2.79 -2.48
CA ASN A 60 -5.75 1.79 -2.74
C ASN A 60 -6.36 1.95 -4.13
N ARG A 61 -6.55 3.18 -4.60
CA ARG A 61 -7.03 3.45 -5.96
C ARG A 61 -6.03 2.95 -6.99
N THR A 62 -4.76 3.38 -6.92
CA THR A 62 -3.72 2.93 -7.87
C THR A 62 -3.52 1.42 -7.82
N GLN A 63 -3.62 0.82 -6.64
CA GLN A 63 -3.53 -0.63 -6.48
C GLN A 63 -4.68 -1.35 -7.21
N ALA A 64 -5.91 -0.82 -7.14
CA ALA A 64 -7.04 -1.38 -7.87
C ALA A 64 -6.82 -1.31 -9.38
N ASP A 65 -6.29 -0.18 -9.88
CA ASP A 65 -5.96 -0.01 -11.30
C ASP A 65 -4.89 -1.03 -11.74
N ILE A 66 -3.82 -1.20 -10.96
CA ILE A 66 -2.77 -2.20 -11.22
C ILE A 66 -3.34 -3.62 -11.25
N VAL A 67 -4.23 -3.97 -10.31
CA VAL A 67 -4.86 -5.29 -10.26
C VAL A 67 -5.73 -5.52 -11.49
N ALA A 68 -6.45 -4.50 -11.96
CA ALA A 68 -7.26 -4.59 -13.18
C ALA A 68 -6.38 -4.82 -14.43
N PHE A 69 -5.26 -4.09 -14.56
CA PHE A 69 -4.35 -4.26 -15.69
C PHE A 69 -3.58 -5.58 -15.67
N ARG A 70 -3.38 -6.19 -14.50
CA ARG A 70 -2.59 -7.41 -14.37
C ARG A 70 -3.06 -8.52 -15.30
N HIS A 71 -4.38 -8.74 -15.39
CA HIS A 71 -4.93 -9.79 -16.26
C HIS A 71 -4.62 -9.53 -17.75
N GLU A 72 -4.73 -8.28 -18.20
CA GLU A 72 -4.41 -7.90 -19.57
C GLU A 72 -2.91 -8.06 -19.85
N VAL A 73 -2.06 -7.58 -18.94
CA VAL A 73 -0.60 -7.70 -19.04
C VAL A 73 -0.17 -9.16 -19.05
N ASP A 74 -0.74 -10.01 -18.19
CA ASP A 74 -0.42 -11.44 -18.16
C ASP A 74 -0.78 -12.12 -19.49
N ASN A 75 -1.92 -11.75 -20.10
CA ASN A 75 -2.30 -12.27 -21.41
C ASN A 75 -1.37 -11.79 -22.53
N ILE A 76 -0.93 -10.53 -22.51
CA ILE A 76 0.05 -10.01 -23.47
C ILE A 76 1.40 -10.72 -23.31
N ILE A 77 1.85 -10.94 -22.08
CA ILE A 77 3.09 -11.68 -21.81
C ILE A 77 2.99 -13.11 -22.34
N LEU A 78 1.86 -13.79 -22.11
CA LEU A 78 1.61 -15.13 -22.63
C LEU A 78 1.61 -15.16 -24.16
N ASP A 79 0.91 -14.22 -24.79
CA ASP A 79 0.86 -14.12 -26.25
C ASP A 79 2.26 -13.88 -26.87
N ILE A 80 3.07 -13.00 -26.27
CA ILE A 80 4.46 -12.80 -26.68
C ILE A 80 5.27 -14.07 -26.52
N TRP A 81 5.10 -14.80 -25.41
CA TRP A 81 5.78 -16.08 -25.21
C TRP A 81 5.43 -17.06 -26.33
N ASP A 82 4.15 -17.26 -26.58
CA ASP A 82 3.65 -18.21 -27.58
C ASP A 82 4.17 -17.87 -28.98
N GLN A 83 4.13 -16.60 -29.37
CA GLN A 83 4.68 -16.13 -30.65
C GLN A 83 6.18 -16.39 -30.80
N VAL A 84 6.96 -16.15 -29.74
CA VAL A 84 8.42 -16.38 -29.77
C VAL A 84 8.74 -17.88 -29.86
N GLU A 85 8.01 -18.73 -29.12
CA GLU A 85 8.15 -20.19 -29.21
C GLU A 85 7.77 -20.72 -30.59
N GLU A 86 6.67 -20.23 -31.17
CA GLU A 86 6.20 -20.63 -32.50
C GLU A 86 7.19 -20.21 -33.58
N ALA A 87 7.68 -18.96 -33.54
CA ALA A 87 8.63 -18.44 -34.53
C ALA A 87 9.94 -19.24 -34.60
N ASN A 88 10.39 -19.79 -33.46
CA ASN A 88 11.63 -20.57 -33.36
C ASN A 88 11.39 -22.09 -33.28
N SER A 89 10.15 -22.55 -33.46
CA SER A 89 9.74 -23.97 -33.34
C SER A 89 10.52 -24.91 -34.26
N ASN A 90 10.88 -24.43 -35.45
CA ASN A 90 11.64 -25.18 -36.46
C ASN A 90 13.14 -25.32 -36.14
N LEU A 91 13.65 -24.67 -35.10
CA LEU A 91 15.04 -24.76 -34.69
C LEU A 91 15.28 -25.98 -33.79
N ALA A 92 16.48 -26.56 -33.88
CA ALA A 92 16.91 -27.60 -32.96
C ALA A 92 16.86 -27.10 -31.50
N ALA A 93 16.43 -27.95 -30.57
CA ALA A 93 16.06 -27.57 -29.19
C ALA A 93 17.06 -26.62 -28.49
N LYS A 94 18.37 -26.91 -28.57
CA LYS A 94 19.40 -26.05 -27.98
C LYS A 94 19.41 -24.64 -28.60
N ARG A 95 19.35 -24.55 -29.93
CA ARG A 95 19.32 -23.28 -30.65
C ARG A 95 18.01 -22.52 -30.44
N ARG A 96 16.87 -23.23 -30.35
CA ARG A 96 15.58 -22.64 -30.02
C ARG A 96 15.62 -21.96 -28.65
N ILE A 97 16.07 -22.67 -27.61
CA ILE A 97 16.21 -22.14 -26.25
C ILE A 97 17.13 -20.92 -26.23
N ASP A 98 18.31 -21.03 -26.86
CA ASP A 98 19.27 -19.92 -26.90
C ASP A 98 18.68 -18.70 -27.63
N LYS A 99 17.92 -18.91 -28.71
CA LYS A 99 17.27 -17.83 -29.47
C LYS A 99 16.12 -17.18 -28.71
N ASN A 100 15.28 -17.97 -28.03
CA ASN A 100 14.15 -17.47 -27.24
C ASN A 100 14.62 -16.68 -26.01
N ARG A 101 15.77 -17.04 -25.43
CA ARG A 101 16.42 -16.26 -24.36
C ARG A 101 16.79 -14.84 -24.78
N GLU A 102 17.08 -14.60 -26.07
CA GLU A 102 17.35 -13.25 -26.57
C GLU A 102 16.11 -12.34 -26.46
N TYR A 103 14.89 -12.91 -26.45
CA TYR A 103 13.63 -12.21 -26.24
C TYR A 103 13.25 -12.07 -24.75
N GLY A 104 14.10 -12.54 -23.83
CA GLY A 104 13.87 -12.50 -22.39
C GLY A 104 13.13 -13.71 -21.82
N ILE A 105 12.87 -14.76 -22.61
CA ILE A 105 12.27 -16.00 -22.10
C ILE A 105 13.29 -16.76 -21.25
N VAL A 106 12.93 -17.03 -20.01
CA VAL A 106 13.78 -17.75 -19.04
C VAL A 106 13.22 -19.13 -18.79
N TYR A 107 13.99 -20.15 -19.19
CA TYR A 107 13.68 -21.55 -18.92
C TYR A 107 14.25 -22.00 -17.59
N TYR A 108 13.41 -22.63 -16.77
CA TYR A 108 13.82 -23.27 -15.52
C TYR A 108 13.53 -24.76 -15.59
N TYR A 109 14.51 -25.59 -15.21
CA TYR A 109 14.29 -27.04 -15.08
C TYR A 109 13.72 -27.33 -13.70
N ARG A 110 12.48 -27.83 -13.61
CA ARG A 110 11.98 -28.39 -12.36
C ARG A 110 12.47 -29.83 -12.20
N LYS A 111 13.02 -30.14 -11.03
CA LYS A 111 13.50 -31.48 -10.70
C LYS A 111 12.31 -32.45 -10.72
N GLY A 112 12.28 -33.37 -11.69
CA GLY A 112 11.20 -34.36 -11.86
C GLY A 112 10.26 -34.12 -13.04
N GLU A 113 10.44 -33.03 -13.79
CA GLU A 113 9.71 -32.77 -15.03
C GLU A 113 10.28 -33.65 -16.15
N LYS A 114 9.44 -34.49 -16.78
CA LYS A 114 9.87 -35.28 -17.94
C LYS A 114 9.96 -34.34 -19.15
N VAL A 115 11.13 -34.31 -19.77
CA VAL A 115 11.31 -33.68 -21.07
C VAL A 115 10.67 -34.61 -22.10
N GLU A 116 9.54 -34.21 -22.69
CA GLU A 116 9.03 -34.84 -23.92
C GLU A 116 9.87 -34.40 -25.14
#